data_AF-A0A1X2CRU2-F1
#
_entry.id   AF-A0A1X2CRU2-F1
#
_cell.length_a   1.000
_cell.length_b   1.000
_cell.length_c   1.000
_cell.angle_alpha   90.00
_cell.angle_beta   90.00
_cell.angle_gamma   90.00
#
_symmetry.space_group_name_H-M   'P 1'
#
loop_
_entity.id
_entity.type
_entity.pdbx_description
1 polymer ?
#
loop_
_entity_poly.entity_id
_entity_poly.type
_entity_poly.pdbx_seq_one_letter_code
_entity_poly.pdbx_strand_id
1 'polypeptide(L)' 'MRGYDAVHCASAEQLDDDDVVAASGDQRLLTAWLELGIATYDINQKATPEPE' A
#
# COMPACT_ATOMS: atom_id res chain seq x y z
N MET A 1 5.32 7.53 -12.16
CA MET A 1 3.91 7.37 -11.79
C MET A 1 3.04 7.83 -12.94
N ARG A 2 2.14 6.99 -13.43
CA ARG A 2 1.05 7.44 -14.30
C ARG A 2 0.09 8.26 -13.43
N GLY A 3 -0.75 9.12 -14.02
CA GLY A 3 -1.60 10.04 -13.26
C GLY A 3 -2.50 9.38 -12.20
N TYR A 4 -2.91 8.12 -12.42
CA TYR A 4 -3.66 7.33 -11.45
C TYR A 4 -2.86 7.01 -10.17
N ASP A 5 -1.57 6.71 -10.29
CA ASP A 5 -0.71 6.37 -9.15
C ASP A 5 -0.60 7.55 -8.17
N ALA A 6 -0.54 8.79 -8.70
CA ALA A 6 -0.45 9.99 -7.87
C ALA A 6 -1.75 10.26 -7.08
N VAL A 7 -2.92 10.02 -7.70
CA VAL A 7 -4.22 10.16 -7.04
C VAL A 7 -4.39 9.09 -5.96
N HIS A 8 -4.00 7.84 -6.24
CA HIS A 8 -3.98 6.78 -5.24
C HIS A 8 -3.02 7.10 -4.09
N CYS A 9 -1.87 7.69 -4.38
CA CYS A 9 -0.91 8.13 -3.38
C CYS A 9 -1.50 9.16 -2.40
N ALA A 10 -2.01 10.27 -2.94
CA ALA A 10 -2.61 11.34 -2.14
C ALA A 10 -3.88 10.90 -1.38
N SER A 11 -4.65 9.96 -1.93
CA SER A 11 -5.85 9.44 -1.25
C SER A 11 -5.48 8.56 -0.05
N ALA A 12 -4.40 7.78 -0.14
CA ALA A 12 -3.92 6.98 0.97
C ALA A 12 -3.37 7.86 2.11
N GLU A 13 -2.60 8.90 1.78
CA GLU A 13 -2.10 9.88 2.76
C GLU A 13 -3.25 10.55 3.54
N GLN A 14 -4.35 10.91 2.87
CA GLN A 14 -5.50 11.53 3.52
C GLN A 14 -6.28 10.59 4.45
N LEU A 15 -6.15 9.27 4.25
CA LEU A 15 -6.83 8.22 5.00
C LEU A 15 -5.90 7.51 5.97
N ASP A 16 -4.66 8.00 6.15
CA ASP A 16 -3.62 7.41 7.00
C ASP A 16 -4.03 7.52 8.48
N ASP A 17 -4.88 6.57 8.86
CA ASP A 17 -5.39 6.29 10.20
C ASP A 17 -4.74 4.97 10.64
N ASP A 18 -4.51 4.79 11.94
CA ASP A 18 -3.78 3.65 12.50
C ASP A 18 -4.43 2.29 12.14
N ASP A 19 -5.74 2.30 11.80
CA ASP A 19 -6.53 1.12 11.43
C ASP A 19 -6.59 0.85 9.90
N VAL A 20 -5.89 1.65 9.07
CA VAL A 20 -5.98 1.58 7.61
C VAL A 20 -4.68 1.07 6.98
N VAL A 21 -4.81 0.20 5.97
CA VAL A 21 -3.67 -0.33 5.21
C VAL A 21 -3.91 -0.11 3.71
N ALA A 22 -2.94 0.46 3.02
CA ALA A 22 -2.98 0.65 1.58
C ALA A 22 -2.57 -0.64 0.85
N ALA A 23 -3.51 -1.24 0.09
CA ALA A 23 -3.27 -2.49 -0.62
C ALA A 23 -3.10 -2.28 -2.13
N SER A 24 -2.04 -2.84 -2.72
CA SER A 24 -1.81 -2.81 -4.18
C SER A 24 -0.97 -3.99 -4.64
N GLY A 25 -1.03 -4.31 -5.93
CA GLY A 25 -0.11 -5.25 -6.58
C GLY A 25 1.02 -4.56 -7.36
N ASP A 26 1.01 -3.22 -7.42
CA ASP A 26 2.04 -2.42 -8.09
C ASP A 26 3.14 -2.06 -7.09
N GLN A 27 4.33 -2.62 -7.32
CA GLN A 27 5.51 -2.40 -6.48
C GLN A 27 5.94 -0.93 -6.39
N ARG A 28 5.78 -0.15 -7.46
CA ARG A 28 6.18 1.27 -7.44
C ARG A 28 5.25 2.11 -6.56
N LEU A 29 3.97 1.74 -6.52
CA LEU A 29 2.99 2.41 -5.68
C LEU A 29 3.18 2.02 -4.21
N LEU A 30 3.42 0.74 -3.93
CA LEU A 30 3.74 0.25 -2.58
C LEU A 30 4.99 0.94 -2.01
N THR A 31 6.06 1.06 -2.80
CA THR A 31 7.27 1.79 -2.37
C THR A 31 6.98 3.25 -2.05
N ALA A 32 6.19 3.94 -2.89
CA ALA A 32 5.85 5.34 -2.65
C ALA A 32 5.05 5.54 -1.35
N TRP A 33 4.11 4.65 -1.04
CA TRP A 33 3.36 4.68 0.22
C TRP A 33 4.24 4.38 1.43
N LEU A 34 5.15 3.41 1.34
CA LEU A 34 6.12 3.12 2.41
C LEU A 34 7.05 4.30 2.71
N GLU A 35 7.48 5.03 1.68
CA GLU A 35 8.30 6.26 1.84
C GLU A 35 7.53 7.39 2.56
N LEU A 36 6.20 7.37 2.51
CA LEU A 36 5.32 8.30 3.23
C LEU A 36 4.96 7.82 4.65
N GLY A 37 5.39 6.62 5.05
CA GLY A 37 5.08 6.04 6.36
C GLY A 37 3.75 5.29 6.43
N ILE A 38 3.05 5.14 5.29
CA ILE A 38 1.74 4.48 5.22
C ILE A 38 1.94 2.96 5.29
N ALA A 39 1.15 2.28 6.12
CA ALA A 39 1.13 0.83 6.18
C ALA A 39 0.62 0.24 4.86
N THR A 40 1.35 -0.72 4.27
CA THR A 40 0.99 -1.31 2.97
C THR A 40 0.82 -2.83 2.99
N TYR A 41 0.00 -3.35 2.08
CA TYR A 41 -0.14 -4.79 1.82
C TYR A 41 0.01 -5.10 0.32
N ASP A 42 0.95 -5.98 -0.02
CA ASP A 42 1.10 -6.49 -1.38
C ASP A 42 0.13 -7.65 -1.64
N ILE A 43 -0.88 -7.41 -2.48
CA ILE A 43 -1.90 -8.43 -2.81
C ILE A 43 -1.36 -9.59 -3.65
N ASN A 44 -0.16 -9.46 -4.22
CA ASN A 44 0.51 -10.53 -4.95
C ASN A 44 1.39 -11.39 -4.03
N GLN A 45 1.63 -10.98 -2.78
CA GLN A 45 2.37 -11.81 -1.84
C GLN A 45 1.54 -13.06 -1.52
N LYS A 46 2.16 -14.24 -1.65
CA LYS A 46 1.50 -15.46 -1.20
C LYS A 46 1.39 -15.41 0.31
N ALA A 47 0.20 -15.71 0.84
CA ALA A 47 0.02 -15.88 2.27
C ALA A 47 1.02 -16.92 2.77
N THR A 48 1.85 -16.54 3.74
CA THR A 48 2.61 -17.51 4.52
C THR A 48 1.59 -18.28 5.35
N PRO A 49 1.46 -19.61 5.20
CA PRO A 49 0.57 -20.38 6.05
C PRO A 49 1.03 -20.25 7.50
N GLU A 50 0.10 -19.97 8.41
CA GLU A 50 0.39 -20.01 9.86
C GLU A 50 0.81 -21.44 10.24
N PRO A 51 1.88 -21.63 11.04
CA PRO A 51 2.20 -22.93 11.59
C PRO A 51 1.13 -23.34 12.61
N GLU A 52 0.64 -24.59 12.49
CA GLU A 52 -0.32 -25.21 13.42
C GLU A 52 0.18 -25.31 14.86
#